data_AF-A0A2D4FS84-F1
#
_entry.id   AF-A0A2D4FS84-F1
#
_cell.length_a   1.000
_cell.length_b   1.000
_cell.length_c   1.000
_cell.angle_alpha   90.00
_cell.angle_beta   90.00
_cell.angle_gamma   90.00
#
_symmetry.space_group_name_H-M   'P 1'
#
loop_
_entity.id
_entity.type
_entity.pdbx_description
1 polymer ?
#
loop_
_entity_poly.entity_id
_entity_poly.type
_entity_poly.pdbx_seq_one_letter_code
_entity_poly.pdbx_strand_id
1 'polypeptide(L)'
;GTWGKTIPVKYPLKEVVIIHQDSQALEDIKSLEKYILEELNVRKVTLSTDKDKYGIRLRAEPDHMVLGKRLKGAFKSVMAAIKELPSELLEEFQKTGTIVVEGHELHEEDLRLMYTFDQTVGGYGQFEAHSDSQVLVLLDVTPDQSMVDEGVAREIINRIQKLRKKRNLVPTDEIIVYYQASPEGDYLDTVIKEHTDFIFATIKAALKPYPVSPSEEVLIQEKTQLKGSELEITIAKGAVHHCTEPACAYVTLNICINGKEQDGMVLLENPKGDNKLDFTNLVNTIACIFGLEKAKVAIYSGKQEVKKQTDLLSLNGKKLHVTAGPLPIINNIDDFLCQYINLQLVNARPQECLNGMVGTLLMENPV
;
A
#
# COMPACT_ATOMS: atom_id res chain seq x y z
N GLY A 1 27.65 -4.74 -15.01
CA GLY A 1 28.24 -3.53 -15.64
C GLY A 1 27.88 -2.32 -14.80
N THR A 2 28.80 -1.37 -14.66
CA THR A 2 28.59 -0.09 -13.96
C THR A 2 27.67 0.81 -14.78
N TRP A 3 26.41 0.91 -14.37
CA TRP A 3 25.46 1.92 -14.84
C TRP A 3 25.97 3.32 -14.47
N GLY A 4 25.92 4.27 -15.42
CA GLY A 4 26.42 5.64 -15.24
C GLY A 4 25.69 6.44 -14.16
N LYS A 5 24.53 5.95 -13.69
CA LYS A 5 23.85 6.41 -12.48
C LYS A 5 23.34 5.20 -11.70
N THR A 6 23.64 5.13 -10.41
CA THR A 6 23.05 4.12 -9.52
C THR A 6 21.61 4.52 -9.23
N ILE A 7 20.66 4.02 -10.03
CA ILE A 7 19.23 4.20 -9.78
C ILE A 7 18.81 3.21 -8.69
N PRO A 8 18.29 3.67 -7.54
CA PRO A 8 17.83 2.75 -6.51
C PRO A 8 16.64 1.93 -7.03
N VAL A 9 16.74 0.59 -6.98
CA VAL A 9 15.67 -0.38 -7.35
C VAL A 9 14.36 -0.18 -6.54
N LYS A 10 14.39 0.68 -5.52
CA LYS A 10 13.26 1.02 -4.64
C LYS A 10 12.18 1.87 -5.31
N TYR A 11 12.42 2.39 -6.51
CA TYR A 11 11.47 3.22 -7.25
C TYR A 11 11.00 2.50 -8.51
N PRO A 12 9.68 2.40 -8.73
CA PRO A 12 9.18 1.73 -9.91
C PRO A 12 9.47 2.56 -11.16
N LEU A 13 10.15 1.98 -12.14
CA LEU A 13 10.50 2.64 -13.40
C LEU A 13 9.34 2.50 -14.41
N LYS A 14 9.21 3.48 -15.31
CA LYS A 14 8.08 3.56 -16.25
C LYS A 14 8.06 2.38 -17.22
N GLU A 15 9.17 2.19 -17.91
CA GLU A 15 9.25 1.25 -19.02
C GLU A 15 10.69 0.78 -19.22
N VAL A 16 10.82 -0.50 -19.55
CA VAL A 16 12.03 -1.05 -20.16
C VAL A 16 11.72 -1.44 -21.60
N VAL A 17 12.55 -0.99 -22.54
CA VAL A 17 12.47 -1.38 -23.94
C VAL A 17 13.62 -2.32 -24.24
N ILE A 18 13.33 -3.51 -24.74
CA ILE A 18 14.33 -4.49 -25.14
C ILE A 18 14.30 -4.62 -26.65
N ILE A 19 15.45 -4.39 -27.27
CA ILE A 19 15.62 -4.37 -28.72
C ILE A 19 16.57 -5.48 -29.13
N HIS A 20 16.11 -6.34 -30.03
CA HIS A 20 16.88 -7.45 -30.58
C HIS A 20 16.50 -7.70 -32.05
N GLN A 21 17.46 -8.13 -32.87
CA GLN A 21 17.22 -8.38 -34.30
C GLN A 21 16.51 -9.71 -34.56
N ASP A 22 16.77 -10.71 -33.72
CA ASP A 22 16.10 -12.02 -33.80
C ASP A 22 14.74 -11.98 -33.10
N SER A 23 13.70 -12.38 -33.84
CA SER A 23 12.31 -12.44 -33.37
C SER A 23 12.11 -13.57 -32.35
N GLN A 24 12.85 -14.69 -32.50
CA GLN A 24 12.71 -15.82 -31.59
C GLN A 24 13.22 -15.47 -30.20
N ALA A 25 14.37 -14.78 -30.12
CA ALA A 25 14.88 -14.25 -28.86
C ALA A 25 13.90 -13.28 -28.17
N LEU A 26 13.15 -12.46 -28.93
CA LEU A 26 12.13 -11.60 -28.35
C LEU A 26 10.94 -12.39 -27.79
N GLU A 27 10.53 -13.49 -28.44
CA GLU A 27 9.50 -14.39 -27.90
C GLU A 27 9.94 -15.05 -26.58
N ASP A 28 11.20 -15.49 -26.51
CA ASP A 28 11.77 -16.07 -25.31
C ASP A 28 11.80 -15.04 -24.17
N ILE A 29 12.21 -13.81 -24.44
CA ILE A 29 12.20 -12.70 -23.47
C ILE A 29 10.77 -12.37 -23.04
N LYS A 30 9.79 -12.42 -23.97
CA LYS A 30 8.38 -12.22 -23.65
C LYS A 30 7.85 -13.26 -22.66
N SER A 31 8.32 -14.50 -22.75
CA SER A 31 7.95 -15.54 -21.77
C SER A 31 8.45 -15.21 -20.34
N LEU A 32 9.48 -14.37 -20.23
CA LEU A 32 10.07 -13.89 -18.97
C LEU A 32 9.53 -12.52 -18.53
N GLU A 33 8.57 -11.92 -19.24
CA GLU A 33 8.08 -10.56 -18.99
C GLU A 33 7.67 -10.34 -17.53
N LYS A 34 6.91 -11.28 -16.95
CA LYS A 34 6.47 -11.20 -15.56
C LYS A 34 7.64 -11.12 -14.58
N TYR A 35 8.66 -11.95 -14.80
CA TYR A 35 9.86 -11.97 -13.96
C TYR A 35 10.62 -10.64 -14.06
N ILE A 36 10.72 -10.07 -15.26
CA ILE A 36 11.37 -8.78 -15.50
C ILE A 36 10.62 -7.64 -14.78
N LEU A 37 9.28 -7.61 -14.85
CA LEU A 37 8.45 -6.61 -14.15
C LEU A 37 8.67 -6.65 -12.63
N GLU A 38 8.73 -7.85 -12.06
CA GLU A 38 8.88 -8.07 -10.61
C GLU A 38 10.30 -7.72 -10.10
N GLU A 39 11.35 -8.20 -10.77
CA GLU A 39 12.74 -7.99 -10.32
C GLU A 39 13.24 -6.56 -10.56
N LEU A 40 12.92 -5.97 -11.72
CA LEU A 40 13.36 -4.62 -12.05
C LEU A 40 12.43 -3.54 -11.51
N ASN A 41 11.28 -3.92 -10.93
CA ASN A 41 10.24 -3.00 -10.49
C ASN A 41 9.87 -2.02 -11.64
N VAL A 42 9.58 -2.54 -12.83
CA VAL A 42 9.21 -1.74 -14.01
C VAL A 42 7.72 -1.92 -14.28
N ARG A 43 7.02 -0.87 -14.71
CA ARG A 43 5.57 -0.94 -14.97
C ARG A 43 5.23 -1.59 -16.32
N LYS A 44 6.16 -1.56 -17.26
CA LYS A 44 5.94 -2.02 -18.63
C LYS A 44 7.24 -2.55 -19.26
N VAL A 45 7.10 -3.65 -19.99
CA VAL A 45 8.15 -4.16 -20.88
C VAL A 45 7.69 -3.95 -22.32
N THR A 46 8.53 -3.34 -23.15
CA THR A 46 8.29 -3.17 -24.59
C THR A 46 9.37 -3.89 -25.38
N LEU A 47 8.97 -4.73 -26.32
CA LEU A 47 9.89 -5.47 -27.18
C LEU A 47 9.88 -4.85 -28.57
N SER A 48 11.05 -4.73 -29.21
CA SER A 48 11.16 -4.16 -30.55
C SER A 48 12.31 -4.75 -31.35
N THR A 49 12.19 -4.75 -32.67
CA THR A 49 13.29 -5.05 -33.59
C THR A 49 13.88 -3.79 -34.24
N ASP A 50 13.22 -2.65 -34.05
CA ASP A 50 13.51 -1.39 -34.73
C ASP A 50 14.37 -0.48 -33.85
N LYS A 51 15.67 -0.41 -34.15
CA LYS A 51 16.65 0.43 -33.44
C LYS A 51 16.48 1.91 -33.80
N ASP A 52 16.14 2.19 -35.06
CA ASP A 52 16.05 3.55 -35.61
C ASP A 52 14.89 4.32 -34.98
N LYS A 53 13.78 3.62 -34.68
CA LYS A 53 12.63 4.18 -33.96
C LYS A 53 12.99 4.89 -32.67
N TYR A 54 14.06 4.49 -31.99
CA TYR A 54 14.46 5.06 -30.69
C TYR A 54 15.68 5.99 -30.81
N GLY A 55 16.06 6.40 -32.03
CA GLY A 55 17.16 7.33 -32.27
C GLY A 55 18.53 6.78 -31.83
N ILE A 56 18.69 5.45 -31.83
CA ILE A 56 19.90 4.79 -31.38
C ILE A 56 20.89 4.75 -32.53
N ARG A 57 22.12 5.20 -32.28
CA ARG A 57 23.24 5.13 -33.22
C ARG A 57 24.43 4.39 -32.62
N LEU A 58 25.19 3.71 -33.48
CA LEU A 58 26.48 3.15 -33.10
C LEU A 58 27.53 4.25 -33.01
N ARG A 59 28.37 4.19 -31.99
CA ARG A 59 29.55 5.01 -31.79
C ARG A 59 30.72 4.13 -31.42
N ALA A 60 31.89 4.40 -32.00
CA ALA A 60 33.12 3.74 -31.58
C ALA A 60 33.83 4.56 -30.49
N GLU A 61 34.19 3.89 -29.40
CA GLU A 61 35.11 4.40 -28.39
C GLU A 61 36.48 3.72 -28.59
N PRO A 62 37.51 4.48 -28.99
CA PRO A 62 38.85 3.93 -29.21
C PRO A 62 39.56 3.53 -27.91
N ASP A 63 40.30 2.42 -27.92
CA ASP A 63 41.22 2.08 -26.82
C ASP A 63 42.45 2.97 -26.88
N HIS A 64 42.44 4.00 -26.05
CA HIS A 64 43.52 4.98 -25.94
C HIS A 64 44.89 4.35 -25.63
N MET A 65 44.94 3.24 -24.90
CA MET A 65 46.18 2.60 -24.47
C MET A 65 46.79 1.76 -25.60
N VAL A 66 45.97 1.00 -26.32
CA VAL A 66 46.39 0.17 -27.46
C VAL A 66 46.77 1.08 -28.63
N LEU A 67 45.88 1.99 -29.02
CA LEU A 67 46.07 2.86 -30.18
C LEU A 67 47.15 3.91 -29.96
N GLY A 68 47.34 4.40 -28.73
CA GLY A 68 48.40 5.36 -28.41
C GLY A 68 49.80 4.80 -28.65
N LYS A 69 50.03 3.53 -28.31
CA LYS A 69 51.31 2.84 -28.55
C LYS A 69 51.55 2.57 -30.03
N ARG A 70 50.50 2.21 -30.78
CA ARG A 70 50.60 1.81 -32.19
C ARG A 70 50.71 3.00 -33.15
N LEU A 71 49.86 4.01 -32.99
CA LEU A 71 49.68 5.10 -33.97
C LEU A 71 50.62 6.30 -33.75
N LYS A 72 51.22 6.44 -32.56
CA LYS A 72 52.18 7.51 -32.22
C LYS A 72 51.72 8.89 -32.70
N GLY A 73 52.37 9.48 -33.71
CA GLY A 73 52.05 10.81 -34.23
C GLY A 73 50.68 10.91 -34.91
N ALA A 74 50.15 9.82 -35.45
CA ALA A 74 48.85 9.78 -36.11
C ALA A 74 47.67 9.65 -35.11
N PHE A 75 47.97 9.35 -33.83
CA PHE A 75 46.98 9.06 -32.80
C PHE A 75 45.88 10.13 -32.73
N LYS A 76 46.23 11.42 -32.70
CA LYS A 76 45.24 12.49 -32.54
C LYS A 76 44.27 12.59 -33.73
N SER A 77 44.74 12.34 -34.96
CA SER A 77 43.89 12.38 -36.17
C SER A 77 42.93 11.20 -36.17
N VAL A 78 43.46 9.99 -35.96
CA VAL A 78 42.69 8.74 -35.96
C VAL A 78 41.62 8.75 -34.87
N MET A 79 41.94 9.26 -33.67
CA MET A 79 40.98 9.39 -32.56
C MET A 79 39.81 10.33 -32.88
N ALA A 80 40.05 11.41 -33.62
CA ALA A 80 38.99 12.31 -34.05
C ALA A 80 38.12 11.63 -35.12
N ALA A 81 38.76 10.99 -36.11
CA ALA A 81 38.07 10.29 -37.18
C ALA A 81 37.19 9.12 -36.66
N ILE A 82 37.68 8.33 -35.70
CA ILE A 82 36.92 7.22 -35.08
C ILE A 82 35.62 7.73 -34.44
N LYS A 83 35.66 8.92 -33.81
CA LYS A 83 34.49 9.49 -33.13
C LYS A 83 33.41 10.01 -34.08
N GLU A 84 33.80 10.32 -35.32
CA GLU A 84 32.93 10.82 -36.38
C GLU A 84 32.52 9.72 -37.37
N LEU A 85 32.86 8.45 -37.09
CA LEU A 85 32.47 7.34 -37.96
C LEU A 85 30.93 7.20 -38.00
N PRO A 86 30.34 7.12 -39.20
CA PRO A 86 28.92 6.90 -39.36
C PRO A 86 28.52 5.48 -38.92
N SER A 87 27.29 5.33 -38.42
CA SER A 87 26.82 4.07 -37.84
C SER A 87 26.84 2.92 -38.85
N GLU A 88 26.61 3.18 -40.13
CA GLU A 88 26.62 2.16 -41.19
C GLU A 88 27.99 1.47 -41.31
N LEU A 89 29.08 2.25 -41.21
CA LEU A 89 30.45 1.69 -41.24
C LEU A 89 30.77 0.90 -39.98
N LEU A 90 30.21 1.32 -38.84
CA LEU A 90 30.41 0.61 -37.58
C LEU A 90 29.61 -0.70 -37.52
N GLU A 91 28.44 -0.76 -38.17
CA GLU A 91 27.69 -2.01 -38.36
C GLU A 91 28.40 -2.99 -39.29
N GLU A 92 29.06 -2.47 -40.35
CA GLU A 92 29.91 -3.29 -41.21
C GLU A 92 31.12 -3.82 -40.44
N PHE A 93 31.82 -2.95 -39.68
CA PHE A 93 32.91 -3.33 -38.79
C PHE A 93 32.50 -4.43 -37.79
N GLN A 94 31.28 -4.38 -37.25
CA GLN A 94 30.75 -5.43 -36.36
C GLN A 94 30.62 -6.79 -37.05
N LYS A 95 30.44 -6.83 -38.38
CA LYS A 95 30.32 -8.07 -39.17
C LYS A 95 31.67 -8.56 -39.70
N THR A 96 32.54 -7.64 -40.10
CA THR A 96 33.83 -7.95 -40.75
C THR A 96 34.98 -8.08 -39.76
N GLY A 97 34.88 -7.43 -38.60
CA GLY A 97 35.92 -7.35 -37.57
C GLY A 97 37.06 -6.36 -37.88
N THR A 98 37.03 -5.69 -39.04
CA THR A 98 38.09 -4.77 -39.48
C THR A 98 37.54 -3.52 -40.19
N ILE A 99 38.18 -2.37 -39.97
CA ILE A 99 37.85 -1.08 -40.60
C ILE A 99 39.11 -0.25 -40.84
N VAL A 100 39.14 0.50 -41.95
CA VAL A 100 40.27 1.41 -42.26
C VAL A 100 39.86 2.85 -41.95
N VAL A 101 40.61 3.51 -41.06
CA VAL A 101 40.39 4.91 -40.65
C VAL A 101 41.68 5.70 -40.83
N GLU A 102 41.64 6.80 -41.59
CA GLU A 102 42.83 7.64 -41.86
C GLU A 102 44.03 6.84 -42.41
N GLY A 103 43.77 5.78 -43.19
CA GLY A 103 44.80 4.90 -43.75
C GLY A 103 45.36 3.85 -42.78
N HIS A 104 44.79 3.71 -41.60
CA HIS A 104 45.16 2.70 -40.60
C HIS A 104 44.07 1.64 -40.47
N GLU A 105 44.45 0.37 -40.54
CA GLU A 105 43.56 -0.76 -40.25
C GLU A 105 43.37 -0.93 -38.74
N LEU A 106 42.12 -0.93 -38.31
CA LEU A 106 41.67 -1.11 -36.93
C LEU A 106 40.91 -2.42 -36.83
N HIS A 107 41.11 -3.12 -35.73
CA HIS A 107 40.51 -4.42 -35.42
C HIS A 107 39.63 -4.32 -34.16
N GLU A 108 38.92 -5.39 -33.82
CA GLU A 108 38.06 -5.46 -32.63
C GLU A 108 38.77 -5.09 -31.32
N GLU A 109 40.08 -5.35 -31.20
CA GLU A 109 40.87 -4.99 -30.01
C GLU A 109 41.15 -3.48 -29.88
N ASP A 110 40.98 -2.73 -30.96
CA ASP A 110 41.28 -1.29 -31.02
C ASP A 110 40.07 -0.42 -30.67
N LEU A 111 38.87 -0.95 -30.88
CA LEU A 111 37.62 -0.20 -30.84
C LEU A 111 36.60 -0.91 -29.95
N ARG A 112 36.02 -0.16 -29.03
CA ARG A 112 34.83 -0.57 -28.30
C ARG A 112 33.61 0.06 -28.92
N LEU A 113 32.73 -0.75 -29.50
CA LEU A 113 31.45 -0.25 -30.00
C LEU A 113 30.49 0.01 -28.83
N MET A 114 29.86 1.18 -28.86
CA MET A 114 28.85 1.62 -27.92
C MET A 114 27.62 2.10 -28.67
N TYR A 115 26.45 1.88 -28.09
CA TYR A 115 25.22 2.50 -28.58
C TYR A 115 25.02 3.84 -27.86
N THR A 116 24.71 4.87 -28.63
CA THR A 116 24.46 6.22 -28.12
C THR A 116 23.19 6.78 -28.74
N PHE A 117 22.49 7.65 -28.03
CA PHE A 117 21.34 8.35 -28.58
C PHE A 117 21.79 9.51 -29.45
N ASP A 118 21.20 9.63 -30.63
CA ASP A 118 21.29 10.86 -31.39
C ASP A 118 20.42 11.93 -30.72
N GLN A 119 21.07 12.92 -30.09
CA GLN A 119 20.39 14.04 -29.45
C GLN A 119 19.60 14.91 -30.44
N THR A 120 19.82 14.77 -31.75
CA THR A 120 19.12 15.53 -32.80
C THR A 120 17.78 14.91 -33.20
N VAL A 121 17.58 13.59 -32.98
CA VAL A 121 16.30 12.91 -33.15
C VAL A 121 15.53 13.05 -31.83
N GLY A 122 14.93 14.22 -31.63
CA GLY A 122 14.33 14.62 -30.36
C GLY A 122 13.37 13.57 -29.76
N GLY A 123 13.40 13.47 -28.42
CA GLY A 123 12.40 12.74 -27.64
C GLY A 123 12.91 11.60 -26.74
N TYR A 124 14.15 11.13 -26.92
CA TYR A 124 14.64 9.92 -26.23
C TYR A 124 15.72 10.13 -25.17
N GLY A 125 16.04 11.39 -24.81
CA GLY A 125 16.99 11.71 -23.72
C GLY A 125 16.53 11.25 -22.32
N GLN A 126 15.31 10.71 -22.23
CA GLN A 126 14.72 10.04 -21.08
C GLN A 126 15.18 8.61 -20.85
N PHE A 127 15.74 7.96 -21.88
CA PHE A 127 16.19 6.57 -21.79
C PHE A 127 17.67 6.50 -21.45
N GLU A 128 18.05 5.62 -20.52
CA GLU A 128 19.42 5.15 -20.40
C GLU A 128 19.57 3.84 -21.19
N ALA A 129 20.48 3.84 -22.17
CA ALA A 129 20.77 2.66 -22.99
C ALA A 129 21.92 1.86 -22.37
N HIS A 130 21.73 0.54 -22.33
CA HIS A 130 22.80 -0.42 -22.11
C HIS A 130 22.71 -1.53 -23.15
N SER A 131 23.83 -1.85 -23.78
CA SER A 131 23.94 -3.00 -24.69
C SER A 131 24.78 -4.09 -24.05
N ASP A 132 24.34 -5.33 -24.20
CA ASP A 132 25.19 -6.51 -23.96
C ASP A 132 25.12 -7.42 -25.20
N SER A 133 26.26 -7.58 -25.88
CA SER A 133 26.37 -8.27 -27.16
C SER A 133 25.37 -7.78 -28.22
N GLN A 134 24.34 -8.58 -28.53
CA GLN A 134 23.32 -8.32 -29.54
C GLN A 134 22.01 -7.74 -28.96
N VAL A 135 21.87 -7.75 -27.62
CA VAL A 135 20.69 -7.22 -26.93
C VAL A 135 20.93 -5.78 -26.52
N LEU A 136 19.99 -4.92 -26.85
CA LEU A 136 19.98 -3.53 -26.43
C LEU A 136 18.80 -3.29 -25.50
N VAL A 137 19.09 -2.76 -24.32
CA VAL A 137 18.10 -2.46 -23.28
C VAL A 137 18.07 -0.95 -23.09
N LEU A 138 16.89 -0.36 -23.23
CA LEU A 138 16.63 1.04 -22.90
C LEU A 138 15.76 1.08 -21.64
N LEU A 139 16.15 1.90 -20.68
CA LEU A 139 15.41 2.08 -19.45
C LEU A 139 14.90 3.51 -19.39
N ASP A 140 13.58 3.71 -19.30
CA ASP A 140 13.01 5.05 -19.11
C ASP A 140 13.30 5.49 -17.67
N VAL A 141 14.22 6.43 -17.52
CA VAL A 141 14.64 6.99 -16.23
C VAL A 141 13.98 8.34 -15.94
N THR A 142 12.98 8.74 -16.73
CA THR A 142 12.20 9.94 -16.44
C THR A 142 11.51 9.73 -15.10
N PRO A 143 11.76 10.57 -14.08
CA PRO A 143 10.96 10.53 -12.88
C PRO A 143 9.51 10.75 -13.29
N ASP A 144 8.67 9.72 -13.14
CA ASP A 144 7.24 9.90 -13.27
C ASP A 144 6.73 10.76 -12.12
N GLN A 145 5.69 11.54 -12.35
CA GLN A 145 5.06 12.31 -11.28
C GLN A 145 4.70 11.37 -10.12
N SER A 146 4.17 10.17 -10.42
CA SER A 146 3.86 9.16 -9.42
C SER A 146 5.08 8.67 -8.60
N MET A 147 6.29 8.65 -9.16
CA MET A 147 7.52 8.32 -8.41
C MET A 147 7.92 9.47 -7.47
N VAL A 148 7.72 10.71 -7.91
CA VAL A 148 7.96 11.90 -7.09
C VAL A 148 6.96 11.93 -5.94
N ASP A 149 5.68 11.68 -6.22
CA ASP A 149 4.59 11.66 -5.25
C ASP A 149 4.82 10.57 -4.18
N GLU A 150 5.18 9.35 -4.59
CA GLU A 150 5.54 8.28 -3.67
C GLU A 150 6.78 8.63 -2.84
N GLY A 151 7.77 9.30 -3.45
CA GLY A 151 8.95 9.82 -2.75
C GLY A 151 8.59 10.83 -1.66
N VAL A 152 7.64 11.73 -1.95
CA VAL A 152 7.09 12.69 -0.99
C VAL A 152 6.31 11.98 0.12
N ALA A 153 5.48 10.99 -0.21
CA ALA A 153 4.78 10.15 0.76
C ALA A 153 5.75 9.43 1.73
N ARG A 154 6.87 8.91 1.21
CA ARG A 154 7.94 8.33 2.04
C ARG A 154 8.60 9.37 2.95
N GLU A 155 8.77 10.61 2.49
CA GLU A 155 9.30 11.66 3.34
C GLU A 155 8.34 11.98 4.50
N ILE A 156 7.02 12.05 4.23
CA ILE A 156 5.97 12.22 5.25
C ILE A 156 6.03 11.09 6.29
N ILE A 157 6.09 9.83 5.84
CA ILE A 157 6.24 8.65 6.73
C ILE A 157 7.48 8.83 7.61
N ASN A 158 8.61 9.23 7.03
CA ASN A 158 9.85 9.45 7.78
C ASN A 158 9.70 10.55 8.85
N ARG A 159 8.98 11.63 8.57
CA ARG A 159 8.68 12.69 9.55
C ARG A 159 7.83 12.15 10.69
N ILE A 160 6.75 11.43 10.39
CA ILE A 160 5.87 10.81 11.40
C ILE A 160 6.67 9.84 12.29
N GLN A 161 7.50 8.99 11.69
CA GLN A 161 8.31 8.02 12.44
C GLN A 161 9.37 8.70 13.32
N LYS A 162 9.95 9.82 12.88
CA LYS A 162 10.84 10.63 13.73
C LYS A 162 10.09 11.22 14.92
N LEU A 163 8.86 11.71 14.73
CA LEU A 163 8.03 12.22 15.81
C LEU A 163 7.65 11.12 16.82
N ARG A 164 7.34 9.90 16.35
CA ARG A 164 7.14 8.74 17.25
C ARG A 164 8.35 8.49 18.12
N LYS A 165 9.54 8.41 17.53
CA LYS A 165 10.81 8.22 18.27
C LYS A 165 11.08 9.33 19.28
N LYS A 166 10.79 10.59 18.92
CA LYS A 166 10.97 11.76 19.82
C LYS A 166 10.08 11.69 21.06
N ARG A 167 8.97 10.96 21.00
CA ARG A 167 8.08 10.67 22.13
C ARG A 167 8.23 9.25 22.70
N ASN A 168 9.27 8.52 22.29
CA ASN A 168 9.48 7.12 22.69
C ASN A 168 8.28 6.20 22.40
N LEU A 169 7.49 6.52 21.38
CA LEU A 169 6.35 5.71 20.96
C LEU A 169 6.83 4.49 20.16
N VAL A 170 6.25 3.33 20.46
CA VAL A 170 6.49 2.07 19.76
C VAL A 170 5.42 1.82 18.70
N PRO A 171 5.67 0.94 17.71
CA PRO A 171 4.70 0.62 16.65
C PRO A 171 3.33 0.16 17.16
N THR A 172 3.28 -0.48 18.33
CA THR A 172 2.07 -0.99 18.98
C THR A 172 1.26 0.07 19.72
N ASP A 173 1.79 1.28 19.88
CA ASP A 173 1.04 2.36 20.52
C ASP A 173 -0.08 2.84 19.61
N GLU A 174 -1.29 2.81 20.13
CA GLU A 174 -2.47 3.36 19.49
C GLU A 174 -2.35 4.88 19.39
N ILE A 175 -2.18 5.37 18.17
CA ILE A 175 -2.02 6.80 17.86
C ILE A 175 -2.89 7.21 16.68
N ILE A 176 -3.28 8.48 16.66
CA ILE A 176 -3.90 9.11 15.50
C ILE A 176 -2.96 10.22 15.03
N VAL A 177 -2.69 10.26 13.74
CA VAL A 177 -1.83 11.26 13.10
C VAL A 177 -2.73 12.26 12.38
N TYR A 178 -2.61 13.52 12.75
CA TYR A 178 -3.26 14.66 12.12
C TYR A 178 -2.27 15.39 11.21
N TYR A 179 -2.71 15.79 10.02
CA TYR A 179 -1.88 16.55 9.07
C TYR A 179 -2.61 17.78 8.52
N GLN A 180 -1.87 18.86 8.33
CA GLN A 180 -2.33 20.05 7.62
C GLN A 180 -1.23 20.48 6.66
N ALA A 181 -1.56 20.53 5.36
CA ALA A 181 -0.71 21.11 4.34
C ALA A 181 -1.18 22.55 4.07
N SER A 182 -0.25 23.49 4.02
CA SER A 182 -0.52 24.89 3.69
C SER A 182 0.33 25.35 2.51
N PRO A 183 -0.29 25.92 1.45
CA PRO A 183 -1.72 26.18 1.28
C PRO A 183 -2.56 24.90 1.07
N GLU A 184 -3.84 24.94 1.46
CA GLU A 184 -4.77 23.82 1.28
C GLU A 184 -5.07 23.58 -0.21
N GLY A 185 -5.20 22.32 -0.62
CA GLY A 185 -5.40 21.95 -2.03
C GLY A 185 -4.15 22.04 -2.91
N ASP A 186 -2.98 22.32 -2.32
CA ASP A 186 -1.70 22.33 -3.02
C ASP A 186 -1.22 20.89 -3.34
N TYR A 187 -0.12 20.80 -4.10
CA TYR A 187 0.54 19.55 -4.47
C TYR A 187 0.71 18.59 -3.29
N LEU A 188 1.16 19.11 -2.13
CA LEU A 188 1.40 18.29 -0.95
C LEU A 188 0.12 17.66 -0.37
N ASP A 189 -0.97 18.43 -0.33
CA ASP A 189 -2.28 17.94 0.14
C ASP A 189 -2.82 16.83 -0.78
N THR A 190 -2.62 16.99 -2.08
CA THR A 190 -2.99 16.00 -3.11
C THR A 190 -2.23 14.69 -2.91
N VAL A 191 -0.90 14.76 -2.76
CA VAL A 191 -0.05 13.58 -2.53
C VAL A 191 -0.45 12.84 -1.25
N ILE A 192 -0.74 13.55 -0.16
CA ILE A 192 -1.17 12.92 1.09
C ILE A 192 -2.49 12.17 0.90
N LYS A 193 -3.47 12.77 0.21
CA LYS A 193 -4.77 12.16 -0.07
C LYS A 193 -4.62 10.91 -0.93
N GLU A 194 -3.90 10.99 -2.04
CA GLU A 194 -3.71 9.88 -2.98
C GLU A 194 -2.91 8.71 -2.38
N HIS A 195 -1.96 8.97 -1.49
CA HIS A 195 -1.13 7.94 -0.85
C HIS A 195 -1.55 7.59 0.58
N THR A 196 -2.79 7.91 0.98
CA THR A 196 -3.31 7.63 2.34
C THR A 196 -3.12 6.16 2.74
N ASP A 197 -3.48 5.23 1.87
CA ASP A 197 -3.38 3.79 2.13
C ASP A 197 -1.92 3.32 2.28
N PHE A 198 -1.02 3.86 1.46
CA PHE A 198 0.41 3.55 1.53
C PHE A 198 1.04 4.05 2.83
N ILE A 199 0.68 5.27 3.25
CA ILE A 199 1.12 5.85 4.52
C ILE A 199 0.57 4.99 5.66
N PHE A 200 -0.74 4.71 5.69
CA PHE A 200 -1.40 3.89 6.70
C PHE A 200 -0.76 2.50 6.82
N ALA A 201 -0.51 1.82 5.70
CA ALA A 201 0.11 0.51 5.66
C ALA A 201 1.49 0.48 6.33
N THR A 202 2.21 1.61 6.30
CA THR A 202 3.56 1.74 6.86
C THR A 202 3.57 2.23 8.31
N ILE A 203 2.73 3.21 8.66
CA ILE A 203 2.70 3.78 10.02
C ILE A 203 1.79 3.01 10.97
N LYS A 204 0.86 2.19 10.45
CA LYS A 204 -0.15 1.43 11.22
C LYS A 204 -0.97 2.31 12.17
N ALA A 205 -1.29 3.53 11.72
CA ALA A 205 -2.01 4.53 12.49
C ALA A 205 -2.90 5.34 11.55
N ALA A 206 -4.08 5.74 12.02
CA ALA A 206 -5.01 6.53 11.23
C ALA A 206 -4.40 7.90 10.89
N LEU A 207 -4.53 8.31 9.63
CA LEU A 207 -4.11 9.62 9.13
C LEU A 207 -5.36 10.47 8.85
N LYS A 208 -5.49 11.62 9.51
CA LYS A 208 -6.65 12.51 9.41
C LYS A 208 -6.23 13.95 9.08
N PRO A 209 -7.02 14.71 8.31
CA PRO A 209 -6.80 16.14 8.16
C PRO A 209 -7.09 16.87 9.48
N TYR A 210 -6.54 18.07 9.65
CA TYR A 210 -6.93 18.99 10.74
C TYR A 210 -8.41 19.42 10.64
N PRO A 211 -9.00 19.91 11.74
CA PRO A 211 -8.39 20.13 13.06
C PRO A 211 -8.30 18.85 13.91
N VAL A 212 -7.37 18.86 14.88
CA VAL A 212 -7.34 17.86 15.95
C VAL A 212 -8.59 18.02 16.81
N SER A 213 -9.24 16.92 17.19
CA SER A 213 -10.46 17.00 17.99
C SER A 213 -10.13 17.53 19.40
N PRO A 214 -10.95 18.40 20.01
CA PRO A 214 -10.67 18.94 21.35
C PRO A 214 -10.59 17.87 22.45
N SER A 215 -11.17 16.69 22.21
CA SER A 215 -11.18 15.54 23.11
C SER A 215 -9.92 14.67 23.03
N GLU A 216 -9.03 14.89 22.06
CA GLU A 216 -7.85 14.07 21.85
C GLU A 216 -6.63 14.66 22.55
N GLU A 217 -5.88 13.81 23.26
CA GLU A 217 -4.66 14.21 23.95
C GLU A 217 -3.52 14.36 22.93
N VAL A 218 -3.06 15.58 22.69
CA VAL A 218 -1.92 15.85 21.78
C VAL A 218 -0.61 15.39 22.43
N LEU A 219 0.06 14.41 21.82
CA LEU A 219 1.36 13.90 22.28
C LEU A 219 2.50 14.76 21.75
N ILE A 220 2.51 15.06 20.46
CA ILE A 220 3.53 15.91 19.84
C ILE A 220 2.97 16.60 18.59
N GLN A 221 3.42 17.83 18.37
CA GLN A 221 3.09 18.65 17.21
C GLN A 221 4.38 19.21 16.62
N GLU A 222 4.51 19.20 15.31
CA GLU A 222 5.66 19.77 14.61
C GLU A 222 5.25 20.34 13.25
N LYS A 223 5.74 21.55 12.97
CA LYS A 223 5.65 22.21 11.66
C LYS A 223 6.95 22.03 10.90
N THR A 224 6.87 21.63 9.64
CA THR A 224 8.03 21.37 8.79
C THR A 224 7.80 21.87 7.38
N GLN A 225 8.87 22.22 6.67
CA GLN A 225 8.81 22.55 5.25
C GLN A 225 9.08 21.30 4.41
N LEU A 226 8.23 21.05 3.43
CA LEU A 226 8.32 19.92 2.51
C LEU A 226 7.99 20.38 1.09
N LYS A 227 8.96 20.27 0.17
CA LYS A 227 8.80 20.66 -1.25
C LYS A 227 8.29 22.09 -1.49
N GLY A 228 8.52 23.00 -0.54
CA GLY A 228 8.10 24.40 -0.64
C GLY A 228 6.73 24.70 -0.01
N SER A 229 6.03 23.68 0.48
CA SER A 229 4.78 23.81 1.24
C SER A 229 5.03 23.54 2.73
N GLU A 230 4.23 24.17 3.60
CA GLU A 230 4.29 23.91 5.04
C GLU A 230 3.44 22.67 5.36
N LEU A 231 4.04 21.72 6.07
CA LEU A 231 3.40 20.52 6.59
C LEU A 231 3.41 20.55 8.11
N GLU A 232 2.24 20.60 8.69
CA GLU A 232 2.03 20.48 10.12
C GLU A 232 1.54 19.06 10.45
N ILE A 233 2.25 18.38 11.35
CA ILE A 233 1.92 17.02 11.80
C ILE A 233 1.69 17.06 13.30
N THR A 234 0.55 16.54 13.73
CA THR A 234 0.27 16.26 15.15
C THR A 234 0.05 14.77 15.36
N ILE A 235 0.76 14.18 16.30
CA ILE A 235 0.44 12.86 16.82
C ILE A 235 -0.37 13.08 18.08
N ALA A 236 -1.63 12.66 18.05
CA ALA A 236 -2.47 12.55 19.22
C ALA A 236 -2.46 11.11 19.73
N LYS A 237 -2.69 10.96 21.02
CA LYS A 237 -2.95 9.67 21.63
C LYS A 237 -4.19 9.11 20.95
N GLY A 238 -4.05 7.94 20.36
CA GLY A 238 -5.19 7.23 19.84
C GLY A 238 -6.11 7.03 21.02
N ALA A 239 -7.38 7.36 20.85
CA ALA A 239 -8.35 6.77 21.74
C ALA A 239 -8.08 5.27 21.66
N VAL A 240 -7.65 4.68 22.76
CA VAL A 240 -8.03 3.30 23.01
C VAL A 240 -9.54 3.41 23.03
N HIS A 241 -10.18 3.23 21.88
CA HIS A 241 -11.54 2.78 21.90
C HIS A 241 -11.46 1.35 22.45
N HIS A 242 -11.20 1.23 23.75
CA HIS A 242 -12.26 0.74 24.60
C HIS A 242 -13.46 1.64 24.26
N CYS A 243 -14.14 1.31 23.16
CA CYS A 243 -15.58 1.34 23.22
C CYS A 243 -15.84 0.58 24.52
N THR A 244 -16.24 1.28 25.58
CA THR A 244 -16.59 0.63 26.85
C THR A 244 -17.81 -0.26 26.63
N GLU A 245 -18.52 -0.04 25.51
CA GLU A 245 -19.70 -0.79 25.10
C GLU A 245 -19.58 -1.30 23.65
N PRO A 246 -20.17 -2.47 23.36
CA PRO A 246 -20.43 -2.97 22.00
C PRO A 246 -20.96 -1.91 21.04
N ALA A 247 -20.49 -1.93 19.79
CA ALA A 247 -20.95 -0.99 18.75
C ALA A 247 -22.42 -1.23 18.35
N CYS A 248 -22.84 -2.50 18.41
CA CYS A 248 -24.21 -2.96 18.14
C CYS A 248 -25.03 -3.01 19.44
N ALA A 249 -26.34 -2.78 19.33
CA ALA A 249 -27.22 -2.93 20.48
C ALA A 249 -27.19 -4.37 21.04
N TYR A 250 -27.22 -4.51 22.35
CA TYR A 250 -27.11 -5.80 23.05
C TYR A 250 -27.94 -5.83 24.34
N VAL A 251 -28.16 -7.03 24.86
CA VAL A 251 -28.68 -7.27 26.21
C VAL A 251 -27.81 -8.27 26.94
N THR A 252 -27.69 -8.12 28.25
CA THR A 252 -27.12 -9.15 29.12
C THR A 252 -28.26 -9.99 29.67
N LEU A 253 -28.02 -11.28 29.82
CA LEU A 253 -29.00 -12.26 30.26
C LEU A 253 -28.52 -12.86 31.56
N ASN A 254 -29.44 -12.97 32.50
CA ASN A 254 -29.30 -13.82 33.67
C ASN A 254 -30.39 -14.90 33.59
N ILE A 255 -29.96 -16.14 33.42
CA ILE A 255 -30.84 -17.27 33.15
C ILE A 255 -30.92 -18.10 34.41
N CYS A 256 -32.10 -18.13 35.03
CA CYS A 256 -32.36 -18.90 36.23
C CYS A 256 -33.40 -19.99 35.92
N ILE A 257 -32.93 -21.21 35.67
CA ILE A 257 -33.80 -22.35 35.33
C ILE A 257 -33.42 -23.55 36.20
N ASN A 258 -34.41 -24.13 36.88
CA ASN A 258 -34.26 -25.29 37.76
C ASN A 258 -33.14 -25.14 38.82
N GLY A 259 -32.95 -23.92 39.35
CA GLY A 259 -31.93 -23.63 40.37
C GLY A 259 -30.50 -23.52 39.84
N LYS A 260 -30.30 -23.52 38.52
CA LYS A 260 -29.03 -23.15 37.88
C LYS A 260 -29.11 -21.71 37.39
N GLU A 261 -28.06 -20.95 37.69
CA GLU A 261 -27.88 -19.59 37.19
C GLU A 261 -26.75 -19.58 36.17
N GLN A 262 -27.00 -18.92 35.04
CA GLN A 262 -26.05 -18.74 33.97
C GLN A 262 -26.17 -17.32 33.42
N ASP A 263 -25.04 -16.66 33.17
CA ASP A 263 -25.04 -15.33 32.57
C ASP A 263 -24.62 -15.40 31.09
N GLY A 264 -25.06 -14.43 30.31
CA GLY A 264 -24.66 -14.36 28.92
C GLY A 264 -25.07 -13.07 28.24
N MET A 265 -24.79 -12.99 26.95
CA MET A 265 -24.98 -11.78 26.17
C MET A 265 -25.53 -12.12 24.80
N VAL A 266 -26.49 -11.31 24.33
CA VAL A 266 -27.10 -11.46 23.01
C VAL A 266 -27.09 -10.10 22.31
N LEU A 267 -26.62 -10.10 21.06
CA LEU A 267 -26.69 -8.93 20.19
C LEU A 267 -28.11 -8.81 19.63
N LEU A 268 -28.68 -7.60 19.71
CA LEU A 268 -30.01 -7.27 19.21
C LEU A 268 -29.99 -6.83 17.74
N GLU A 269 -28.83 -6.45 17.22
CA GLU A 269 -28.57 -6.12 15.83
C GLU A 269 -27.12 -6.46 15.51
N ASN A 270 -26.82 -6.87 14.27
CA ASN A 270 -25.44 -7.05 13.83
C ASN A 270 -25.38 -7.26 12.30
N PRO A 271 -24.80 -6.34 11.51
CA PRO A 271 -24.16 -5.08 11.89
C PRO A 271 -25.12 -4.03 12.47
N LYS A 272 -24.60 -2.93 13.01
CA LYS A 272 -25.41 -1.84 13.58
C LYS A 272 -26.41 -1.29 12.56
N GLY A 273 -27.69 -1.32 12.88
CA GLY A 273 -28.79 -0.92 12.01
C GLY A 273 -29.38 -2.03 11.15
N ASP A 274 -28.75 -3.21 11.09
CA ASP A 274 -29.14 -4.35 10.25
C ASP A 274 -29.34 -5.64 11.08
N ASN A 275 -29.97 -6.65 10.46
CA ASN A 275 -30.24 -7.97 11.07
C ASN A 275 -30.83 -7.86 12.50
N LYS A 276 -31.78 -6.95 12.66
CA LYS A 276 -32.42 -6.68 13.95
C LYS A 276 -33.18 -7.91 14.43
N LEU A 277 -32.92 -8.30 15.66
CA LEU A 277 -33.56 -9.41 16.33
C LEU A 277 -35.00 -9.02 16.69
N ASP A 278 -35.95 -9.92 16.40
CA ASP A 278 -37.32 -9.79 16.89
C ASP A 278 -37.52 -10.66 18.15
N PHE A 279 -38.66 -10.51 18.83
CA PHE A 279 -38.94 -11.25 20.05
C PHE A 279 -38.92 -12.78 19.86
N THR A 280 -39.39 -13.27 18.71
CA THR A 280 -39.45 -14.71 18.44
C THR A 280 -38.05 -15.27 18.28
N ASN A 281 -37.22 -14.57 17.51
CA ASN A 281 -35.82 -14.92 17.28
C ASN A 281 -35.00 -14.75 18.56
N LEU A 282 -35.27 -13.76 19.41
CA LEU A 282 -34.64 -13.62 20.72
C LEU A 282 -34.90 -14.86 21.59
N VAL A 283 -36.15 -15.30 21.70
CA VAL A 283 -36.49 -16.51 22.48
C VAL A 283 -35.81 -17.75 21.90
N ASN A 284 -35.80 -17.90 20.56
CA ASN A 284 -35.14 -19.02 19.89
C ASN A 284 -33.61 -18.99 20.11
N THR A 285 -32.97 -17.84 19.97
CA THR A 285 -31.54 -17.64 20.20
C THR A 285 -31.17 -18.00 21.64
N ILE A 286 -31.93 -17.53 22.62
CA ILE A 286 -31.72 -17.89 24.03
C ILE A 286 -31.92 -19.40 24.23
N ALA A 287 -32.95 -20.00 23.62
CA ALA A 287 -33.15 -21.43 23.75
C ALA A 287 -32.01 -22.27 23.13
N CYS A 288 -31.49 -21.86 21.97
CA CYS A 288 -30.40 -22.55 21.29
C CYS A 288 -29.05 -22.38 22.01
N ILE A 289 -28.69 -21.14 22.36
CA ILE A 289 -27.39 -20.83 22.98
C ILE A 289 -27.27 -21.51 24.35
N PHE A 290 -28.36 -21.58 25.11
CA PHE A 290 -28.35 -22.08 26.49
C PHE A 290 -29.01 -23.46 26.65
N GLY A 291 -29.30 -24.15 25.54
CA GLY A 291 -29.79 -25.54 25.55
C GLY A 291 -31.18 -25.73 26.20
N LEU A 292 -32.09 -24.77 26.03
CA LEU A 292 -33.40 -24.73 26.71
C LEU A 292 -34.55 -25.30 25.87
N GLU A 293 -34.27 -26.18 24.89
CA GLU A 293 -35.17 -26.64 23.81
C GLU A 293 -36.53 -27.24 24.25
N LYS A 294 -36.78 -27.41 25.55
CA LYS A 294 -38.02 -27.97 26.12
C LYS A 294 -38.69 -27.12 27.19
N ALA A 295 -38.14 -25.95 27.55
CA ALA A 295 -38.66 -25.10 28.62
C ALA A 295 -39.49 -23.93 28.05
N LYS A 296 -40.69 -23.70 28.59
CA LYS A 296 -41.40 -22.42 28.38
C LYS A 296 -40.69 -21.35 29.20
N VAL A 297 -39.99 -20.45 28.52
CA VAL A 297 -39.26 -19.36 29.16
C VAL A 297 -40.02 -18.05 29.10
N ALA A 298 -39.98 -17.30 30.20
CA ALA A 298 -40.44 -15.92 30.29
C ALA A 298 -39.23 -15.00 30.49
N ILE A 299 -39.22 -13.86 29.80
CA ILE A 299 -38.13 -12.87 29.80
C ILE A 299 -38.63 -11.61 30.50
N TYR A 300 -37.85 -11.11 31.45
CA TYR A 300 -38.20 -9.93 32.24
C TYR A 300 -37.10 -8.87 32.19
N SER A 301 -37.50 -7.60 32.09
CA SER A 301 -36.64 -6.44 32.30
C SER A 301 -37.04 -5.82 33.65
N GLY A 302 -36.27 -6.09 34.70
CA GLY A 302 -36.68 -5.76 36.07
C GLY A 302 -37.95 -6.51 36.47
N LYS A 303 -39.04 -5.79 36.77
CA LYS A 303 -40.34 -6.39 37.17
C LYS A 303 -41.32 -6.58 36.01
N GLN A 304 -40.98 -6.11 34.81
CA GLN A 304 -41.89 -6.12 33.66
C GLN A 304 -41.52 -7.26 32.71
N GLU A 305 -42.52 -8.06 32.34
CA GLU A 305 -42.37 -9.09 31.32
C GLU A 305 -42.20 -8.45 29.93
N VAL A 306 -41.18 -8.89 29.19
CA VAL A 306 -40.93 -8.48 27.80
C VAL A 306 -41.92 -9.25 26.92
N LYS A 307 -42.70 -8.52 26.11
CA LYS A 307 -43.76 -9.10 25.27
C LYS A 307 -43.38 -9.01 23.79
N LYS A 308 -44.12 -9.73 22.94
CA LYS A 308 -43.89 -9.75 21.49
C LYS A 308 -43.93 -8.37 20.83
N GLN A 309 -44.70 -7.42 21.37
CA GLN A 309 -44.78 -6.04 20.85
C GLN A 309 -43.68 -5.10 21.40
N THR A 310 -42.81 -5.56 22.30
CA THR A 310 -41.75 -4.74 22.88
C THR A 310 -40.68 -4.45 21.83
N ASP A 311 -40.32 -3.17 21.69
CA ASP A 311 -39.15 -2.77 20.91
C ASP A 311 -37.87 -3.22 21.64
N LEU A 312 -37.21 -4.24 21.10
CA LEU A 312 -36.02 -4.81 21.73
C LEU A 312 -34.85 -3.84 21.76
N LEU A 313 -34.71 -2.94 20.77
CA LEU A 313 -33.62 -1.96 20.74
C LEU A 313 -33.71 -0.97 21.91
N SER A 314 -34.92 -0.71 22.43
CA SER A 314 -35.13 0.10 23.65
C SER A 314 -34.59 -0.57 24.94
N LEU A 315 -34.18 -1.84 24.85
CA LEU A 315 -33.57 -2.61 25.92
C LEU A 315 -32.03 -2.66 25.84
N ASN A 316 -31.42 -1.92 24.90
CA ASN A 316 -29.97 -1.87 24.76
C ASN A 316 -29.25 -1.62 26.10
N GLY A 317 -28.24 -2.44 26.40
CA GLY A 317 -27.42 -2.39 27.61
C GLY A 317 -28.12 -2.87 28.88
N LYS A 318 -29.37 -3.33 28.82
CA LYS A 318 -30.11 -3.81 30.00
C LYS A 318 -29.84 -5.28 30.29
N LYS A 319 -29.88 -5.63 31.58
CA LYS A 319 -29.91 -7.01 32.07
C LYS A 319 -31.34 -7.54 32.06
N LEU A 320 -31.55 -8.65 31.37
CA LEU A 320 -32.82 -9.36 31.30
C LEU A 320 -32.74 -10.66 32.09
N HIS A 321 -33.81 -10.99 32.81
CA HIS A 321 -33.93 -12.24 33.55
C HIS A 321 -34.76 -13.23 32.75
N VAL A 322 -34.21 -14.41 32.50
CA VAL A 322 -34.88 -15.50 31.78
C VAL A 322 -35.19 -16.62 32.76
N THR A 323 -36.44 -17.05 32.82
CA THR A 323 -36.91 -17.99 33.85
C THR A 323 -37.92 -18.96 33.27
N ALA A 324 -38.05 -20.15 33.86
CA ALA A 324 -39.08 -21.13 33.52
C ALA A 324 -40.35 -21.02 34.42
N GLY A 325 -40.59 -19.86 35.06
CA GLY A 325 -41.60 -19.68 36.10
C GLY A 325 -41.77 -18.22 36.58
N PRO A 326 -42.29 -17.98 37.80
CA PRO A 326 -42.43 -16.63 38.35
C PRO A 326 -41.06 -15.99 38.66
N LEU A 327 -41.03 -14.65 38.68
CA LEU A 327 -39.81 -13.86 38.85
C LEU A 327 -39.02 -14.30 40.11
N PRO A 328 -37.74 -14.70 39.98
CA PRO A 328 -36.88 -14.99 41.13
C PRO A 328 -36.57 -13.71 41.92
N ILE A 329 -36.15 -13.89 43.17
CA ILE A 329 -35.74 -12.79 44.05
C ILE A 329 -34.44 -12.20 43.48
N ILE A 330 -34.50 -10.96 42.98
CA ILE A 330 -33.37 -10.27 42.36
C ILE A 330 -32.36 -9.90 43.45
N ASN A 331 -31.25 -10.63 43.53
CA ASN A 331 -30.06 -10.17 44.25
C ASN A 331 -29.20 -9.41 43.24
N ASN A 332 -29.03 -8.11 43.44
CA ASN A 332 -28.15 -7.30 42.60
C ASN A 332 -26.71 -7.79 42.78
N ILE A 333 -26.19 -8.48 41.76
CA ILE A 333 -24.78 -8.87 41.64
C ILE A 333 -24.31 -8.51 40.23
N ASP A 334 -23.12 -7.91 40.23
CA ASP A 334 -22.21 -7.42 39.18
C ASP A 334 -22.67 -7.39 37.71
N ASP A 335 -22.23 -6.32 37.04
CA ASP A 335 -22.34 -6.10 35.61
C ASP A 335 -21.47 -7.11 34.86
N PHE A 336 -22.10 -8.21 34.40
CA PHE A 336 -21.48 -9.18 33.52
C PHE A 336 -21.42 -8.65 32.09
N LEU A 337 -20.24 -8.66 31.48
CA LEU A 337 -20.04 -8.32 30.07
C LEU A 337 -19.07 -9.32 29.44
N CYS A 338 -19.51 -10.02 28.39
CA CYS A 338 -18.63 -10.90 27.60
C CYS A 338 -17.52 -10.09 26.94
N GLN A 339 -16.35 -10.71 26.71
CA GLN A 339 -15.34 -10.10 25.84
C GLN A 339 -15.89 -9.94 24.41
N TYR A 340 -15.61 -8.79 23.78
CA TYR A 340 -16.05 -8.48 22.42
C TYR A 340 -15.01 -7.70 21.63
N ILE A 341 -15.16 -7.70 20.32
CA ILE A 341 -14.39 -6.89 19.38
C ILE A 341 -15.38 -6.17 18.45
N ASN A 342 -15.25 -4.85 18.36
CA ASN A 342 -15.98 -4.07 17.36
C ASN A 342 -15.24 -4.13 16.02
N LEU A 343 -15.98 -4.37 14.95
CA LEU A 343 -15.46 -4.51 13.58
C LEU A 343 -15.98 -3.35 12.74
N GLN A 344 -15.11 -2.71 11.95
CA GLN A 344 -15.51 -1.73 10.95
C GLN A 344 -15.32 -2.32 9.55
N LEU A 345 -16.38 -2.30 8.75
CA LEU A 345 -16.30 -2.71 7.35
C LEU A 345 -15.63 -1.57 6.56
N VAL A 346 -14.42 -1.85 6.08
CA VAL A 346 -13.66 -0.94 5.22
C VAL A 346 -13.67 -1.52 3.80
N ASN A 347 -14.20 -0.77 2.84
CA ASN A 347 -14.21 -1.13 1.41
C ASN A 347 -14.91 -2.45 1.04
N ALA A 348 -15.75 -3.00 1.93
CA ALA A 348 -16.56 -4.19 1.69
C ALA A 348 -18.05 -3.87 1.81
N ARG A 349 -18.88 -4.44 0.93
CA ARG A 349 -20.36 -4.46 1.04
C ARG A 349 -20.85 -5.91 1.00
N PRO A 350 -20.72 -6.66 2.11
CA PRO A 350 -21.25 -8.02 2.19
C PRO A 350 -22.74 -8.01 1.87
N GLN A 351 -23.26 -9.06 1.24
CA GLN A 351 -24.68 -9.13 0.89
C GLN A 351 -25.59 -9.07 2.13
N GLU A 352 -25.10 -9.49 3.30
CA GLU A 352 -25.86 -9.45 4.56
C GLU A 352 -25.87 -8.07 5.25
N CYS A 353 -25.15 -7.07 4.71
CA CYS A 353 -25.06 -5.71 5.26
C CYS A 353 -25.83 -4.73 4.36
N LEU A 354 -27.00 -4.29 4.82
CA LEU A 354 -27.87 -3.38 4.06
C LEU A 354 -27.44 -1.92 4.25
N ASN A 355 -27.20 -1.50 5.50
CA ASN A 355 -26.85 -0.12 5.88
C ASN A 355 -25.69 -0.04 6.90
N GLY A 356 -25.44 -1.10 7.65
CA GLY A 356 -24.50 -1.12 8.76
C GLY A 356 -23.05 -1.28 8.31
N MET A 357 -22.21 -0.33 8.73
CA MET A 357 -20.76 -0.30 8.43
C MET A 357 -19.90 -0.75 9.62
N VAL A 358 -20.52 -1.03 10.77
CA VAL A 358 -19.84 -1.42 12.01
C VAL A 358 -20.60 -2.59 12.64
N GLY A 359 -19.89 -3.64 13.04
CA GLY A 359 -20.42 -4.82 13.71
C GLY A 359 -19.77 -5.06 15.07
N THR A 360 -20.33 -5.98 15.85
CA THR A 360 -19.74 -6.49 17.11
C THR A 360 -19.57 -7.99 17.02
N LEU A 361 -18.40 -8.51 17.39
CA LEU A 361 -18.13 -9.93 17.55
C LEU A 361 -17.98 -10.25 19.04
N LEU A 362 -18.78 -11.19 19.55
CA LEU A 362 -18.61 -11.73 20.91
C LEU A 362 -17.52 -12.80 20.87
N MET A 363 -16.52 -12.66 21.74
CA MET A 363 -15.31 -13.51 21.74
C MET A 363 -15.44 -14.73 22.65
N GLU A 364 -16.44 -14.74 23.53
CA GLU A 364 -16.71 -15.81 24.47
C GLU A 364 -18.12 -16.35 24.19
N ASN A 365 -18.27 -17.68 24.20
CA ASN A 365 -19.57 -18.31 24.33
C ASN A 365 -20.02 -18.14 25.80
N PRO A 366 -21.32 -17.94 26.07
CA PRO A 366 -21.79 -17.71 27.44
C PRO A 366 -21.40 -18.87 28.37
N VAL A 367 -20.92 -18.51 29.57
CA VAL A 367 -20.35 -19.41 30.59
C VAL A 367 -21.44 -19.95 31.49
#